data_AF-A0A166I9B0-F1
#
_entry.id   AF-A0A166I9B0-F1
#
_cell.length_a   1.000
_cell.length_b   1.000
_cell.length_c   1.000
_cell.angle_alpha   90.00
_cell.angle_beta   90.00
_cell.angle_gamma   90.00
#
_symmetry.space_group_name_H-M   'P 1'
#
loop_
_entity.id
_entity.type
_entity.pdbx_description
1 polymer ?
#
loop_
_entity_poly.entity_id
_entity_poly.type
_entity_poly.pdbx_seq_one_letter_code
_entity_poly.pdbx_strand_id
1 'polypeptide(L)'
;MTAPVRPRTPTLTERIDRSLLSLHAEPGLDARVVARTLGVPALAVTANLWLHRRSSVRSALARIRVDVAQRIIREHAASAPIVLVRRRAAERAGFRSLDEMDRAFLRYRRRTSFDVLLTSRATVARPV
;
A
#
# COMPACT_ATOMS: atom_id res chain seq x y z
N MET A 1 14.08 -31.19 -23.97
CA MET A 1 14.69 -29.92 -24.41
C MET A 1 13.74 -28.79 -24.04
N THR A 2 14.00 -28.09 -22.93
CA THR A 2 13.20 -26.95 -22.49
C THR A 2 13.69 -25.70 -23.21
N ALA A 3 12.83 -25.10 -24.05
CA ALA A 3 13.15 -23.85 -24.72
C ALA A 3 13.44 -22.74 -23.68
N PRO A 4 14.47 -21.90 -23.88
CA PRO A 4 14.77 -20.81 -22.97
C PRO A 4 13.60 -19.81 -22.98
N VAL A 5 12.92 -19.66 -21.83
CA VAL A 5 11.89 -18.65 -21.63
C VAL A 5 12.57 -17.28 -21.68
N ARG A 6 12.44 -16.56 -22.80
CA ARG A 6 12.92 -15.18 -22.89
C ARG A 6 12.16 -14.33 -21.87
N PRO A 7 12.84 -13.55 -21.02
CA PRO A 7 12.17 -12.66 -20.08
C PRO A 7 11.36 -11.63 -20.87
N ARG A 8 10.05 -11.59 -20.62
CA ARG A 8 9.15 -10.60 -21.21
C ARG A 8 9.51 -9.21 -20.69
N THR A 9 9.65 -8.24 -21.58
CA THR A 9 9.80 -6.83 -21.20
C THR A 9 8.54 -6.37 -20.45
N PRO A 10 8.68 -5.83 -19.23
CA PRO A 10 7.53 -5.44 -18.43
C PRO A 10 6.79 -4.27 -19.06
N THR A 11 5.45 -4.31 -18.97
CA THR A 11 4.61 -3.24 -19.52
C THR A 11 4.79 -1.93 -18.74
N LEU A 12 4.43 -0.78 -19.33
CA LEU A 12 4.47 0.49 -18.62
C LEU A 12 3.62 0.46 -17.34
N THR A 13 2.43 -0.15 -17.40
CA THR A 13 1.56 -0.36 -16.23
C THR A 13 2.27 -1.15 -15.12
N GLU A 14 2.93 -2.27 -15.45
CA GLU A 14 3.68 -3.06 -14.46
C GLU A 14 4.85 -2.29 -13.86
N ARG A 15 5.54 -1.48 -14.68
CA ARG A 15 6.64 -0.62 -14.23
C ARG A 15 6.14 0.48 -13.29
N ILE A 16 4.97 1.08 -13.58
CA ILE A 16 4.32 2.06 -12.70
C ILE A 16 3.93 1.40 -11.38
N ASP A 17 3.24 0.26 -11.42
CA ASP A 17 2.81 -0.46 -10.22
C ASP A 17 4.00 -0.83 -9.32
N ARG A 18 5.08 -1.32 -9.92
CA ARG A 18 6.33 -1.63 -9.21
C ARG A 18 6.97 -0.38 -8.61
N SER A 19 6.99 0.72 -9.34
CA SER A 19 7.57 1.99 -8.85
C SER A 19 6.76 2.57 -7.69
N LEU A 20 5.42 2.52 -7.78
CA LEU A 20 4.55 2.94 -6.69
C LEU A 20 4.76 2.07 -5.45
N LEU A 21 4.96 0.75 -5.63
CA LEU A 21 5.24 -0.16 -4.53
C LEU A 21 6.60 0.12 -3.88
N SER A 22 7.66 0.33 -4.67
CA SER A 22 9.01 0.57 -4.14
C SER A 22 9.13 1.94 -3.46
N LEU A 23 8.47 2.96 -4.00
CA LEU A 23 8.58 4.34 -3.52
C LEU A 23 7.45 4.73 -2.57
N HIS A 24 6.58 3.80 -2.15
CA HIS A 24 5.37 4.15 -1.43
C HIS A 24 5.62 4.96 -0.14
N ALA A 25 6.77 4.75 0.51
CA ALA A 25 7.16 5.46 1.72
C ALA A 25 7.64 6.91 1.47
N GLU A 26 7.97 7.26 0.23
CA GLU A 26 8.52 8.57 -0.12
C GLU A 26 7.51 9.70 0.14
N PRO A 27 7.91 10.75 0.88
CA PRO A 27 7.05 11.91 1.09
C PRO A 27 6.82 12.65 -0.22
N GLY A 28 5.56 13.01 -0.49
CA GLY A 28 5.21 13.78 -1.69
C GLY A 28 5.24 12.99 -2.99
N LEU A 29 5.27 11.64 -2.95
CA LEU A 29 5.22 10.82 -4.16
C LEU A 29 3.98 11.16 -5.03
N ASP A 30 4.25 11.56 -6.26
CA ASP A 30 3.24 11.91 -7.26
C ASP A 30 3.57 11.34 -8.66
N ALA A 31 2.74 11.67 -9.66
CA ALA A 31 2.94 11.22 -11.03
C ALA A 31 4.28 11.70 -11.63
N ARG A 32 4.78 12.87 -11.23
CA ARG A 32 6.02 13.45 -11.76
C ARG A 32 7.24 12.73 -11.21
N VAL A 33 7.22 12.36 -9.93
CA VAL A 33 8.28 11.55 -9.34
C VAL A 33 8.37 10.20 -10.04
N VAL A 34 7.24 9.49 -10.18
CA VAL A 34 7.20 8.19 -10.88
C VAL A 34 7.64 8.31 -12.34
N ALA A 35 7.19 9.36 -13.03
CA ALA A 35 7.57 9.64 -14.41
C ALA A 35 9.07 9.82 -14.59
N ARG A 36 9.72 10.59 -13.69
CA ARG A 36 11.17 10.77 -13.68
C ARG A 36 11.91 9.45 -13.46
N THR A 37 11.47 8.64 -12.50
CA THR A 37 12.06 7.32 -12.24
C THR A 37 11.98 6.39 -13.45
N LEU A 38 10.90 6.49 -14.23
CA LEU A 38 10.64 5.61 -15.37
C LEU A 38 11.16 6.15 -16.71
N GLY A 39 11.61 7.42 -16.77
CA GLY A 39 12.02 8.08 -18.00
C GLY A 39 10.86 8.30 -18.99
N VAL A 40 9.65 8.57 -18.48
CA VAL A 40 8.44 8.75 -19.30
C VAL A 40 7.73 10.07 -18.96
N PRO A 41 6.82 10.59 -19.80
CA PRO A 41 6.00 11.74 -19.44
C PRO A 41 5.03 11.44 -18.29
N ALA A 42 4.80 12.42 -17.39
CA ALA A 42 3.84 12.29 -16.29
C ALA A 42 2.39 12.07 -16.75
N LEU A 43 2.04 12.59 -17.93
CA LEU A 43 0.75 12.32 -18.56
C LEU A 43 0.59 10.83 -18.90
N ALA A 44 1.66 10.18 -19.38
CA ALA A 44 1.63 8.76 -19.69
C ALA A 44 1.38 7.90 -18.43
N VAL A 45 1.98 8.27 -17.29
CA VAL A 45 1.72 7.62 -15.99
C VAL A 45 0.26 7.75 -15.59
N THR A 46 -0.27 8.97 -15.66
CA THR A 46 -1.66 9.27 -15.27
C THR A 46 -2.66 8.56 -16.18
N ALA A 47 -2.46 8.63 -17.49
CA ALA A 47 -3.29 7.98 -18.49
C ALA A 47 -3.27 6.46 -18.33
N ASN A 48 -2.11 5.84 -18.10
CA ASN A 48 -2.01 4.39 -17.90
C ASN A 48 -2.79 3.94 -16.65
N LEU A 49 -2.66 4.65 -15.53
CA LEU A 49 -3.41 4.32 -14.32
C LEU A 49 -4.92 4.51 -14.50
N TRP A 50 -5.33 5.55 -15.22
CA TRP A 50 -6.73 5.77 -15.52
C TRP A 50 -7.30 4.67 -16.42
N LEU A 51 -6.64 4.38 -17.55
CA LEU A 51 -7.11 3.44 -18.55
C LEU A 51 -7.08 1.99 -18.07
N HIS A 52 -6.00 1.57 -17.41
CA HIS A 52 -5.80 0.16 -17.06
C HIS A 52 -6.20 -0.19 -15.62
N ARG A 53 -6.23 0.79 -14.71
CA ARG A 53 -6.54 0.56 -13.29
C ARG A 53 -7.78 1.33 -12.82
N ARG A 54 -8.38 2.19 -13.65
CA ARG A 54 -9.48 3.09 -13.27
C ARG A 54 -9.19 3.82 -11.96
N SER A 55 -7.95 4.29 -11.82
CA SER A 55 -7.43 4.87 -10.59
C SER A 55 -6.52 6.06 -10.88
N SER A 56 -6.34 6.92 -9.89
CA SER A 56 -5.28 7.94 -9.88
C SER A 56 -4.04 7.42 -9.15
N VAL A 57 -2.89 8.09 -9.35
CA VAL A 57 -1.65 7.85 -8.58
C VAL A 57 -1.92 7.94 -7.08
N ARG A 58 -2.63 9.00 -6.65
CA ARG A 58 -2.96 9.22 -5.24
C ARG A 58 -3.76 8.06 -4.64
N SER A 59 -4.79 7.59 -5.35
CA SER A 59 -5.62 6.48 -4.88
C SER A 59 -4.88 5.13 -4.91
N ALA A 60 -4.04 4.90 -5.92
CA ALA A 60 -3.22 3.69 -6.01
C ALA A 60 -2.19 3.65 -4.87
N LEU A 61 -1.51 4.77 -4.62
CA LEU A 61 -0.57 4.92 -3.52
C LEU A 61 -1.25 4.71 -2.17
N ALA A 62 -2.40 5.34 -1.92
CA ALA A 62 -3.12 5.17 -0.66
C ALA A 62 -3.50 3.70 -0.39
N ARG A 63 -3.91 2.94 -1.43
CA ARG A 63 -4.18 1.50 -1.32
C ARG A 63 -2.93 0.71 -0.97
N ILE A 64 -1.82 0.96 -1.66
CA ILE A 64 -0.52 0.30 -1.37
C ILE A 64 -0.10 0.55 0.07
N ARG A 65 -0.18 1.80 0.54
CA ARG A 65 0.17 2.14 1.93
C ARG A 65 -0.72 1.43 2.95
N VAL A 66 -2.03 1.34 2.69
CA VAL A 66 -2.97 0.56 3.52
C VAL A 66 -2.57 -0.93 3.55
N ASP A 67 -2.28 -1.52 2.40
CA ASP A 67 -1.89 -2.94 2.30
C ASP A 67 -0.58 -3.22 3.06
N VAL A 68 0.43 -2.35 2.92
CA VAL A 68 1.70 -2.45 3.66
C VAL A 68 1.48 -2.30 5.16
N ALA A 69 0.74 -1.28 5.60
CA ALA A 69 0.44 -1.08 7.02
C ALA A 69 -0.31 -2.28 7.61
N GLN A 70 -1.29 -2.82 6.88
CA GLN A 70 -2.06 -3.99 7.29
C GLN A 70 -1.19 -5.23 7.42
N ARG A 71 -0.26 -5.44 6.49
CA ARG A 71 0.71 -6.53 6.54
C ARG A 71 1.59 -6.44 7.79
N ILE A 72 2.17 -5.27 8.05
CA ILE A 72 3.02 -5.04 9.24
C ILE A 72 2.24 -5.31 10.53
N ILE A 73 1.00 -4.82 10.62
CA ILE A 73 0.13 -5.04 11.78
C ILE A 73 -0.10 -6.53 12.00
N ARG A 74 -0.42 -7.29 10.94
CA ARG A 74 -0.64 -8.73 11.03
C ARG A 74 0.61 -9.49 11.46
N GLU A 75 1.76 -9.14 10.89
CA GLU A 75 3.04 -9.79 11.19
C GLU A 75 3.49 -9.58 12.65
N HIS A 76 3.11 -8.45 13.27
CA HIS A 76 3.59 -8.07 14.61
C HIS A 76 2.48 -8.05 15.68
N ALA A 77 1.26 -8.48 15.35
CA ALA A 77 0.11 -8.38 16.25
C ALA A 77 0.30 -9.14 17.59
N ALA A 78 1.04 -10.25 17.56
CA ALA A 78 1.27 -11.10 18.72
C ALA A 78 2.56 -10.79 19.48
N SER A 79 3.47 -9.99 18.91
CA SER A 79 4.84 -9.83 19.41
C SER A 79 5.13 -8.47 20.05
N ALA A 80 4.24 -7.49 19.93
CA ALA A 80 4.44 -6.16 20.49
C ALA A 80 3.11 -5.46 20.85
N PRO A 81 3.14 -4.48 21.77
CA PRO A 81 1.98 -3.64 22.07
C PRO A 81 1.39 -2.99 20.81
N ILE A 82 0.08 -3.10 20.65
CA ILE A 82 -0.63 -2.69 19.43
C ILE A 82 -0.38 -1.21 19.04
N VAL A 83 -0.20 -0.32 20.02
CA VAL A 83 0.07 1.10 19.77
C VAL A 83 1.42 1.29 19.07
N LEU A 84 2.47 0.57 19.52
CA LEU A 84 3.79 0.60 18.90
C LEU A 84 3.76 -0.02 17.51
N VAL A 85 3.04 -1.12 17.32
CA VAL A 85 2.86 -1.77 16.02
C VAL A 85 2.19 -0.83 15.03
N ARG A 86 1.12 -0.14 15.44
CA ARG A 86 0.40 0.82 14.58
C ARG A 86 1.28 2.01 14.20
N ARG A 87 2.07 2.56 15.13
CA ARG A 87 3.00 3.65 14.83
C ARG A 87 4.06 3.22 13.81
N ARG A 88 4.69 2.07 14.02
CA ARG A 88 5.66 1.50 13.07
C ARG A 88 5.04 1.21 11.70
N ALA A 89 3.80 0.74 11.68
CA ALA A 89 3.06 0.49 10.45
C ALA A 89 2.80 1.79 9.68
N ALA A 90 2.41 2.87 10.38
CA ALA A 90 2.21 4.18 9.76
C ALA A 90 3.50 4.72 9.16
N GLU A 91 4.59 4.73 9.94
CA GLU A 91 5.91 5.21 9.53
C GLU A 91 6.44 4.41 8.31
N ARG A 92 6.44 3.08 8.39
CA ARG A 92 6.95 2.22 7.30
C ARG A 92 6.10 2.25 6.05
N ALA A 93 4.79 2.44 6.18
CA ALA A 93 3.90 2.59 5.03
C ALA A 93 3.93 4.02 4.44
N GLY A 94 4.68 4.97 5.01
CA GLY A 94 4.77 6.34 4.49
C GLY A 94 3.58 7.23 4.80
N PHE A 95 2.83 6.94 5.87
CA PHE A 95 1.83 7.87 6.39
C PHE A 95 2.50 8.92 7.27
N ARG A 96 2.03 10.17 7.19
CA ARG A 96 2.54 11.28 8.01
C ARG A 96 2.06 11.22 9.44
N SER A 97 0.93 10.56 9.68
CA SER A 97 0.37 10.37 11.02
C SER A 97 -0.51 9.12 11.08
N LEU A 98 -0.79 8.69 12.32
CA LEU A 98 -1.79 7.66 12.59
C LEU A 98 -3.18 8.07 12.07
N ASP A 99 -3.55 9.34 12.16
CA ASP A 99 -4.86 9.83 11.66
C ASP A 99 -4.96 9.81 10.14
N GLU A 100 -3.84 10.04 9.42
CA GLU A 100 -3.80 9.87 7.97
C GLU A 100 -3.97 8.40 7.58
N MET A 101 -3.28 7.51 8.30
CA MET A 101 -3.41 6.07 8.13
C MET A 101 -4.86 5.62 8.39
N ASP A 102 -5.48 6.04 9.49
CA ASP A 102 -6.83 5.63 9.87
C ASP A 102 -7.89 6.12 8.86
N ARG A 103 -7.79 7.37 8.38
CA ARG A 103 -8.63 7.87 7.29
C ARG A 103 -8.44 7.07 6.00
N ALA A 104 -7.21 6.66 5.69
CA ALA A 104 -6.94 5.83 4.52
C ALA A 104 -7.52 4.42 4.68
N PHE A 105 -7.43 3.81 5.86
CA PHE A 105 -8.09 2.53 6.15
C PHE A 105 -9.60 2.65 5.98
N LEU A 106 -10.26 3.67 6.51
CA LEU A 106 -11.71 3.85 6.35
C LEU A 106 -12.13 3.95 4.87
N ARG A 107 -11.29 4.59 4.05
CA ARG A 107 -11.60 4.85 2.64
C ARG A 107 -11.28 3.69 1.70
N TYR A 108 -10.19 2.97 1.95
CA TYR A 108 -9.60 2.04 0.99
C TYR A 108 -9.58 0.58 1.46
N ARG A 109 -9.84 0.31 2.74
CA ARG A 109 -9.94 -1.05 3.24
C ARG A 109 -11.19 -1.70 2.68
N ARG A 110 -11.02 -2.79 1.91
CA ARG A 110 -12.13 -3.70 1.62
C ARG A 110 -12.60 -4.30 2.95
N ARG A 111 -13.92 -4.28 3.22
CA ARG A 111 -14.58 -4.66 4.49
C ARG A 111 -14.15 -6.01 5.11
N THR A 112 -13.42 -6.87 4.43
CA THR A 112 -13.16 -8.27 4.81
C THR A 112 -12.10 -8.51 5.89
N SER A 113 -11.44 -7.48 6.43
CA SER A 113 -10.30 -7.69 7.34
C SER A 113 -10.42 -7.05 8.72
N PHE A 114 -11.50 -6.34 9.04
CA PHE A 114 -11.65 -5.66 10.33
C PHE A 114 -12.20 -6.58 11.42
N ASP A 115 -12.98 -7.60 11.06
CA ASP A 115 -13.41 -8.62 12.02
C ASP A 115 -12.22 -9.29 12.70
N VAL A 116 -11.10 -9.52 12.02
CA VAL A 116 -9.94 -10.18 12.65
C VAL A 116 -9.23 -9.29 13.68
N LEU A 117 -9.30 -7.96 13.58
CA LEU A 117 -8.63 -7.05 14.55
C LEU A 117 -9.57 -6.53 15.64
N LEU A 118 -10.88 -6.45 15.37
CA LEU A 118 -11.87 -6.14 16.40
C LEU A 118 -12.25 -7.36 17.24
N THR A 119 -12.33 -8.56 16.64
CA THR A 119 -12.67 -9.78 17.40
C THR A 119 -11.57 -10.10 18.42
N SER A 120 -10.30 -9.89 18.09
CA SER A 120 -9.19 -10.06 19.06
C SER A 120 -9.24 -9.09 20.25
N ARG A 121 -9.99 -7.99 20.17
CA ARG A 121 -10.25 -7.12 21.33
C ARG A 121 -11.50 -7.53 22.12
N ALA A 122 -12.46 -8.20 21.48
CA ALA A 122 -13.66 -8.69 22.15
C ALA A 122 -13.40 -9.97 22.98
N THR A 123 -12.40 -10.79 22.63
CA THR A 123 -12.08 -12.02 23.40
C THR A 123 -11.14 -11.82 24.57
N VAL A 124 -10.51 -10.64 24.73
CA VAL A 124 -9.59 -10.35 25.86
C VAL A 124 -10.28 -9.55 26.98
N ALA A 125 -11.49 -9.04 26.74
CA ALA A 125 -12.33 -8.42 27.76
C ALA A 125 -13.45 -9.38 28.20
N ARG A 126 -13.08 -10.52 28.79
CA ARG A 126 -13.96 -11.30 29.66
C ARG A 126 -13.29 -11.43 31.02
N PRO A 127 -13.80 -10.79 32.08
CA PRO A 127 -13.54 -11.23 33.44
C PRO A 127 -14.48 -12.41 33.77
N VAL A 128 -13.95 -13.31 34.60
CA VAL A 128 -14.51 -14.53 35.19
C VAL A 128 -14.51 -15.77 34.29
#